data_AF-A0A7W8B3H4-F1
#
_entry.id   AF-A0A7W8B3H4-F1
#
_cell.length_a   1.000
_cell.length_b   1.000
_cell.length_c   1.000
_cell.angle_alpha   90.00
_cell.angle_beta   90.00
_cell.angle_gamma   90.00
#
_symmetry.space_group_name_H-M   'P 1'
#
loop_
_entity.id
_entity.type
_entity.pdbx_description
1 polymer ?
#
loop_
_entity_poly.entity_id
_entity_poly.type
_entity_poly.pdbx_seq_one_letter_code
_entity_poly.pdbx_strand_id
1 'polypeptide(L)' 'MAFVEAHGTGTVLGDRAELSALNRVLRPREGRERCVVGSAKTCVGHSEAAVGAVGLIKAVLSQEHGIVPGTPDFSGPCR' A
#
# COMPACT_ATOMS: atom_id res chain seq x y z
N MET A 1 -7.60 6.62 10.48
CA MET A 1 -6.81 6.75 9.23
C MET A 1 -6.85 5.38 8.56
N ALA A 2 -7.37 5.28 7.34
CA ALA A 2 -7.40 4.00 6.62
C ALA A 2 -6.03 3.79 5.95
N PHE A 3 -5.45 2.60 6.13
CA PHE A 3 -4.18 2.21 5.51
C PHE A 3 -4.35 0.87 4.81
N VAL A 4 -3.84 0.77 3.58
CA VAL A 4 -3.76 -0.47 2.82
C VAL A 4 -2.30 -0.78 2.53
N GLU A 5 -1.85 -1.92 3.01
CA GLU A 5 -0.60 -2.54 2.61
C GLU A 5 -0.84 -3.32 1.30
N ALA A 6 -0.39 -2.75 0.20
CA ALA A 6 -0.60 -3.27 -1.15
C ALA A 6 0.33 -4.43 -1.49
N HIS A 7 -0.06 -5.21 -2.50
CA HIS A 7 0.85 -6.13 -3.15
C HIS A 7 2.01 -5.36 -3.83
N GLY A 8 1.74 -4.28 -4.57
CA GLY A 8 2.73 -3.28 -4.99
C GLY A 8 4.01 -3.89 -5.56
N THR A 9 3.88 -4.58 -6.69
CA THR A 9 4.97 -5.33 -7.35
C THR A 9 5.98 -4.43 -8.05
N GLY A 10 5.66 -3.15 -8.26
CA GLY A 10 6.45 -2.23 -9.06
C GLY A 10 6.21 -2.38 -10.55
N THR A 11 5.26 -3.22 -10.97
CA THR A 11 4.90 -3.40 -12.38
C THR A 11 3.86 -2.37 -12.78
N VAL A 12 4.10 -1.63 -13.88
CA VAL A 12 3.19 -0.56 -14.32
C VAL A 12 1.75 -1.06 -14.47
N LEU A 13 1.55 -2.21 -15.12
CA LEU A 13 0.23 -2.78 -15.34
C LEU A 13 -0.41 -3.30 -14.04
N GLY A 14 0.35 -4.03 -13.22
CA GLY A 14 -0.15 -4.63 -11.99
C GLY A 14 -0.54 -3.59 -10.96
N ASP A 15 0.33 -2.60 -10.73
CA ASP A 15 0.11 -1.56 -9.72
C ASP A 15 -1.07 -0.64 -10.13
N ARG A 16 -1.25 -0.39 -11.43
CA ARG A 16 -2.45 0.31 -11.95
C ARG A 16 -3.73 -0.47 -11.73
N ALA A 17 -3.71 -1.78 -12.00
CA ALA A 17 -4.86 -2.64 -11.79
C ALA A 17 -5.24 -2.70 -10.30
N GLU A 18 -4.25 -2.83 -9.42
CA GLU A 18 -4.42 -2.84 -7.97
C GLU A 18 -5.05 -1.54 -7.45
N LEU A 19 -4.49 -0.38 -7.81
CA LEU A 19 -5.04 0.91 -7.42
C LEU A 19 -6.44 1.15 -7.97
N SER A 20 -6.71 0.73 -9.22
CA SER A 20 -8.04 0.84 -9.83
C SER A 20 -9.08 0.00 -9.08
N ALA A 21 -8.72 -1.22 -8.67
CA ALA A 21 -9.57 -2.10 -7.89
C ALA A 21 -9.84 -1.52 -6.50
N LEU A 22 -8.80 -1.04 -5.80
CA LEU A 22 -8.94 -0.37 -4.50
C LEU A 22 -9.87 0.84 -4.61
N ASN A 23 -9.68 1.70 -5.61
CA ASN A 23 -10.52 2.88 -5.80
C ASN A 23 -11.98 2.51 -6.14
N ARG A 24 -12.22 1.37 -6.78
CA ARG A 24 -13.58 0.89 -7.07
C ARG A 24 -14.31 0.40 -5.82
N VAL A 25 -13.60 -0.31 -4.93
CA VAL A 25 -14.18 -0.95 -3.73
C VAL A 25 -14.25 0.02 -2.55
N LEU A 26 -13.20 0.80 -2.34
CA LEU A 26 -13.04 1.71 -1.22
C LEU A 26 -13.51 3.14 -1.55
N ARG A 27 -14.17 3.35 -2.70
CA ARG A 27 -14.65 4.66 -3.11
C ARG A 27 -15.57 5.23 -2.01
N PRO A 28 -15.23 6.36 -1.38
CA PRO A 28 -16.07 6.91 -0.34
C PRO A 28 -17.40 7.38 -0.93
N ARG A 29 -18.49 7.12 -0.21
CA ARG A 29 -19.85 7.48 -0.63
C ARG A 29 -20.16 8.97 -0.44
N GLU A 30 -19.55 9.64 0.55
CA GLU A 30 -19.96 10.99 0.97
C GLU A 30 -18.82 11.98 1.34
N GLY A 31 -17.57 11.73 0.94
CA GLY A 31 -16.51 12.74 1.13
C GLY A 31 -15.13 12.20 1.48
N ARG A 32 -14.28 13.11 2.00
CA ARG A 32 -12.80 13.14 2.05
C ARG A 32 -12.08 12.00 2.79
N GLU A 33 -12.65 10.80 2.89
CA GLU A 33 -11.95 9.65 3.46
C GLU A 33 -10.76 9.30 2.57
N ARG A 34 -9.57 9.61 3.08
CA ARG A 34 -8.31 9.30 2.41
C ARG A 34 -7.80 7.98 2.97
N CYS A 35 -7.64 7.01 2.08
CA CYS A 35 -6.89 5.79 2.36
C CYS A 35 -5.44 6.00 1.94
N VAL A 36 -4.50 5.79 2.87
CA VAL A 36 -3.09 5.72 2.54
C VAL A 36 -2.80 4.33 1.97
N VAL A 37 -2.00 4.28 0.91
CA VAL A 37 -1.55 3.04 0.29
C VAL A 37 -0.03 3.02 0.30
N GLY A 38 0.55 1.89 0.66
CA GLY A 38 2.00 1.67 0.59
C GLY A 38 2.33 0.19 0.45
N SER A 39 3.60 -0.13 0.24
CA SER A 39 4.09 -1.52 0.14
C SER A 39 5.42 -1.62 0.89
N ALA A 40 5.63 -2.68 1.66
CA ALA A 40 6.89 -2.95 2.34
C ALA A 40 7.99 -3.38 1.37
N LYS A 41 7.63 -3.82 0.15
CA LYS A 41 8.58 -4.29 -0.86
C LYS A 41 9.56 -3.20 -1.31
N THR A 42 9.17 -1.93 -1.19
CA THR A 42 10.06 -0.80 -1.46
C THR A 42 11.18 -0.67 -0.44
N CYS A 43 11.01 -1.22 0.77
CA CYS A 43 12.01 -1.16 1.83
C CYS A 43 12.89 -2.41 1.88
N VAL A 44 12.31 -3.59 1.66
CA VAL A 44 13.00 -4.89 1.89
C VAL A 44 13.06 -5.78 0.64
N GLY A 45 12.59 -5.30 -0.51
CA GLY A 45 12.51 -6.09 -1.73
C GLY A 45 11.38 -7.12 -1.74
N HIS A 46 11.34 -7.96 -2.76
CA HIS A 46 10.34 -9.01 -2.89
C HIS A 46 10.77 -10.26 -2.11
N SER A 47 10.33 -10.38 -0.85
CA SER A 47 10.69 -11.49 0.05
C SER A 47 9.97 -12.82 -0.26
N GLU A 48 9.53 -13.03 -1.50
CA GLU A 48 8.83 -14.22 -1.99
C GLU A 48 7.73 -14.73 -1.04
N ALA A 49 7.87 -15.94 -0.48
CA ALA A 49 6.90 -16.55 0.41
C ALA A 49 6.65 -15.74 1.70
N ALA A 50 7.63 -14.95 2.16
CA ALA A 50 7.50 -14.15 3.38
C ALA A 50 6.75 -12.83 3.17
N VAL A 51 6.41 -12.48 1.93
CA VAL A 51 5.84 -11.17 1.57
C VAL A 51 4.59 -10.80 2.37
N GLY A 52 3.71 -11.78 2.62
CA GLY A 52 2.48 -11.56 3.37
C GLY A 52 2.74 -11.26 4.85
N ALA A 53 3.68 -11.99 5.47
CA ALA A 53 4.05 -11.77 6.87
C ALA A 53 4.72 -10.41 7.07
N VAL A 54 5.62 -10.01 6.16
CA VAL A 54 6.27 -8.69 6.19
C VAL A 54 5.24 -7.56 6.12
N GLY A 55 4.28 -7.65 5.18
CA GLY A 55 3.23 -6.66 5.04
C GLY A 55 2.31 -6.58 6.28
N LEU A 56 1.96 -7.74 6.85
CA LEU A 56 1.15 -7.81 8.08
C LEU A 56 1.87 -7.16 9.26
N ILE A 57 3.16 -7.46 9.46
CA ILE A 57 3.98 -6.87 10.53
C ILE A 57 4.00 -5.35 10.38
N LYS A 58 4.25 -4.83 9.17
CA LYS A 58 4.22 -3.38 8.91
C LYS A 58 2.85 -2.77 9.23
N ALA A 59 1.75 -3.42 8.84
CA ALA A 59 0.41 -2.91 9.10
C ALA A 59 0.10 -2.85 10.61
N VAL A 60 0.45 -3.89 11.37
CA VAL A 60 0.27 -3.95 12.82
C VAL A 60 1.10 -2.86 13.51
N LEU A 61 2.39 -2.75 13.18
CA LEU A 61 3.27 -1.73 13.75
C LEU A 61 2.81 -0.31 13.39
N SER A 62 2.26 -0.11 12.19
CA SER A 62 1.72 1.20 11.78
C SER A 62 0.50 1.59 12.61
N GLN A 63 -0.34 0.62 12.98
CA GLN A 63 -1.47 0.85 13.87
C GLN A 63 -0.99 1.10 15.31
N GLU A 64 -0.07 0.27 15.82
CA GLU A 64 0.48 0.36 17.18
C GLU A 64 1.13 1.73 17.44
N HIS A 65 1.93 2.21 16.49
CA HIS A 65 2.61 3.50 16.61
C HIS A 65 1.78 4.69 16.10
N GLY A 66 0.62 4.46 15.48
CA GLY A 66 -0.21 5.51 14.89
C GLY A 66 0.46 6.25 13.72
N ILE A 67 1.46 5.64 13.07
CA ILE A 67 2.26 6.23 12.00
C ILE A 67 2.35 5.25 10.84
N VAL A 68 2.05 5.70 9.62
CA VAL A 68 2.36 4.95 8.40
C VAL A 68 3.70 5.44 7.85
N PRO A 69 4.75 4.59 7.79
CA PRO A 69 6.04 5.01 7.26
C PRO A 69 5.93 5.33 5.76
N GLY A 70 6.73 6.30 5.30
CA GLY A 70 6.79 6.69 3.90
C GLY A 70 7.27 5.54 3.00
N THR A 71 6.91 5.61 1.71
CA THR A 71 7.37 4.65 0.69
C THR A 71 8.62 5.22 0.02
N PRO A 72 9.81 4.60 0.17
CA PRO A 72 11.03 5.02 -0.52
C PRO A 72 10.87 5.04 -2.04
N ASP A 73 11.65 5.89 -2.71
CA ASP A 73 11.75 6.00 -4.17
C ASP A 73 10.43 6.31 -4.91
N PHE A 74 9.41 6.80 -4.20
CA PHE A 74 8.15 7.20 -4.79
C PHE A 74 8.27 8.56 -5.50
N SER A 75 8.26 8.55 -6.84
CA SER A 75 8.35 9.75 -7.68
C SER A 75 6.99 10.26 -8.19
N GLY A 76 5.90 9.58 -7.84
CA GLY A 76 4.54 9.88 -8.28
C GLY A 76 3.81 8.66 -8.85
N PRO A 77 2.52 8.80 -9.19
CA PRO A 77 1.73 7.69 -9.72
C PRO A 77 2.21 7.23 -11.10
N CYS A 78 2.06 5.94 -11.39
CA CYS A 78 2.43 5.33 -12.68
C CYS A 78 1.64 5.97 -13.84
N ARG A 79 2.36 6.61 -14.77
CA ARG A 79 1.84 7.28 -15.98
C ARG A 79 1.33 6.33 -17.05
#